data_AF-W2U1I1-F1
#
_entry.id   AF-W2U1I1-F1
#
_cell.length_a   1.000
_cell.length_b   1.000
_cell.length_c   1.000
_cell.angle_alpha   90.00
_cell.angle_beta   90.00
_cell.angle_gamma   90.00
#
_symmetry.space_group_name_H-M   'P 1'
#
loop_
_entity.id
_entity.type
_entity.pdbx_description
1 polymer ?
#
loop_
_entity_poly.entity_id
_entity_poly.type
_entity_poly.pdbx_seq_one_letter_code
_entity_poly.pdbx_strand_id
1 'polypeptide(L)'
;MPLWALALAQTCQVRYTPPDYPELPFYPPSLYLTVSPSPLTSPGSLSLQATTSHPEATAWVRVRWQGGQLATRDVPTSGYTPLLTPQNPVQGCPQVSATTRPLSYEDNGQHTFVAEALVYWREQWASFRCRDRYWDGSGWVEYDYTTSYRVFPSYNAPGNCQELPNSRYWMVQSRVVSQSQQVFAYQSWEQGLSYDQALQAFAQRLLEDHRRATASMQAYAYAKEIPEPVRSNLARVAQGYFYDCNWLGICRRADPAGEIKILTDVPSVLTGLLYTGRLCGGLITFCFGAQNSRGADIGPKVEIKTFLMVKGWRHDYLLLDRLIPRRYYDPSDQDYPGVPEEERRQVLEGCRTYKDTQEGRRCLALVEVPTGIVPTLKTLLMIDPMFQRGRQYP
;
A
#
# COMPACT_ATOMS: atom_id res chain seq x y z
N MET A 1 -12.56 27.00 28.94
CA MET A 1 -12.11 25.70 29.48
C MET A 1 -12.88 24.61 28.75
N PRO A 2 -12.29 23.88 27.78
CA PRO A 2 -13.04 22.87 27.06
C PRO A 2 -13.06 21.55 27.84
N LEU A 3 -14.27 21.02 27.99
CA LEU A 3 -14.56 19.73 28.58
C LEU A 3 -13.84 18.63 27.81
N TRP A 4 -12.99 17.90 28.54
CA TRP A 4 -12.48 16.61 28.11
C TRP A 4 -13.67 15.66 27.94
N ALA A 5 -14.00 15.35 26.69
CA ALA A 5 -14.83 14.20 26.37
C ALA A 5 -14.02 12.94 26.73
N LEU A 6 -14.15 12.49 27.97
CA LEU A 6 -13.87 11.11 28.36
C LEU A 6 -14.77 10.23 27.50
N ALA A 7 -14.23 9.75 26.37
CA ALA A 7 -14.85 8.71 25.58
C ALA A 7 -14.91 7.46 26.47
N LEU A 8 -16.04 7.30 27.17
CA LEU A 8 -16.41 6.04 27.79
C LEU A 8 -16.30 4.98 26.70
N ALA A 9 -15.39 4.03 26.90
CA ALA A 9 -15.31 2.83 26.07
C ALA A 9 -16.70 2.20 26.04
N GLN A 10 -17.39 2.29 24.90
CA GLN A 10 -18.68 1.65 24.73
C GLN A 10 -18.42 0.14 24.72
N THR A 11 -18.75 -0.51 25.83
CA THR A 11 -18.77 -1.97 25.94
C THR A 11 -20.21 -2.45 25.80
N CYS A 12 -20.43 -3.44 24.93
CA CYS A 12 -21.74 -4.00 24.66
C CYS A 12 -22.05 -5.05 25.72
N GLN A 13 -23.32 -5.15 26.10
CA GLN A 13 -23.76 -6.20 27.00
C GLN A 13 -23.88 -7.51 26.22
N VAL A 14 -22.96 -8.43 26.47
CA VAL A 14 -23.08 -9.82 26.02
C VAL A 14 -23.88 -10.57 27.08
N ARG A 15 -24.99 -11.20 26.66
CA ARG A 15 -25.79 -12.06 27.54
C ARG A 15 -25.26 -13.48 27.43
N TYR A 16 -25.00 -14.11 28.56
CA TYR A 16 -24.66 -15.53 28.65
C TYR A 16 -25.38 -16.10 29.87
N THR A 17 -26.49 -16.79 29.64
CA THR A 17 -27.34 -17.28 30.73
C THR A 17 -26.89 -18.69 31.15
N PRO A 18 -26.41 -18.91 32.38
CA PRO A 18 -26.10 -20.26 32.86
C PRO A 18 -27.37 -21.15 32.93
N PRO A 19 -27.23 -22.48 32.91
CA PRO A 19 -25.97 -23.23 32.86
C PRO A 19 -25.47 -23.48 31.43
N ASP A 20 -26.32 -23.33 30.41
CA ASP A 20 -26.03 -23.79 29.05
C ASP A 20 -25.52 -22.71 28.09
N TYR A 21 -25.68 -21.43 28.44
CA TYR A 21 -25.27 -20.27 27.65
C TYR A 21 -25.79 -20.33 26.19
N PRO A 22 -27.10 -20.49 25.98
CA PRO A 22 -27.68 -20.70 24.64
C PRO A 22 -27.36 -19.59 23.64
N GLU A 23 -27.04 -18.39 24.12
CA GLU A 23 -26.73 -17.21 23.32
C GLU A 23 -25.31 -17.25 22.73
N LEU A 24 -24.41 -18.07 23.29
CA LEU A 24 -23.02 -18.11 22.85
C LEU A 24 -22.81 -19.15 21.73
N PRO A 25 -22.01 -18.81 20.71
CA PRO A 25 -21.62 -19.77 19.68
C PRO A 25 -20.69 -20.84 20.26
N PHE A 26 -20.53 -21.94 19.52
CA PHE A 26 -19.67 -23.06 19.94
C PHE A 26 -18.20 -22.88 19.58
N TYR A 27 -17.91 -22.04 18.58
CA TYR A 27 -16.57 -21.72 18.12
C TYR A 27 -16.26 -20.26 18.42
N PRO A 28 -14.97 -19.92 18.63
CA PRO A 28 -14.59 -18.52 18.80
C PRO A 28 -14.98 -17.71 17.56
N PRO A 29 -15.72 -16.59 17.71
CA PRO A 29 -16.06 -15.72 16.60
C PRO A 29 -14.83 -15.23 15.83
N SER A 30 -15.02 -14.99 14.54
CA SER A 30 -14.01 -14.44 13.62
C SER A 30 -14.18 -12.93 13.50
N LEU A 31 -13.09 -12.21 13.21
CA LEU A 31 -13.10 -10.77 12.98
C LEU A 31 -12.75 -10.46 11.52
N TYR A 32 -13.52 -9.59 10.91
CA TYR A 32 -13.30 -9.09 9.55
C TYR A 32 -12.99 -7.60 9.62
N LEU A 33 -11.99 -7.18 8.86
CA LEU A 33 -11.63 -5.77 8.65
C LEU A 33 -11.65 -5.51 7.14
N THR A 34 -12.40 -4.51 6.72
CA THR A 34 -12.42 -4.00 5.36
C THR A 34 -11.99 -2.54 5.35
N VAL A 35 -11.15 -2.18 4.39
CA VAL A 35 -10.70 -0.81 4.15
C VAL A 35 -10.89 -0.48 2.67
N SER A 36 -11.55 0.64 2.39
CA SER A 36 -11.92 1.07 1.03
C SER A 36 -11.79 2.58 0.86
N PRO A 37 -11.31 3.08 -0.29
CA PRO A 37 -10.75 2.32 -1.42
C PRO A 37 -9.34 1.78 -1.12
N SER A 38 -8.93 0.73 -1.84
CA SER A 38 -7.57 0.16 -1.74
C SER A 38 -7.11 -0.33 -3.12
N PRO A 39 -6.19 0.37 -3.82
CA PRO A 39 -5.49 1.58 -3.39
C PRO A 39 -6.35 2.84 -3.46
N LEU A 40 -5.97 3.87 -2.69
CA LEU A 40 -6.49 5.24 -2.85
C LEU A 40 -5.62 5.99 -3.85
N THR A 41 -6.12 6.23 -5.07
CA THR A 41 -5.38 6.89 -6.16
C THR A 41 -5.76 8.36 -6.38
N SER A 42 -6.79 8.82 -5.68
CA SER A 42 -7.30 10.20 -5.74
C SER A 42 -7.34 10.81 -4.34
N PRO A 43 -7.24 12.14 -4.20
CA PRO A 43 -7.43 12.82 -2.92
C PRO A 43 -8.76 12.42 -2.28
N GLY A 44 -8.72 12.04 -1.01
CA GLY A 44 -9.88 11.49 -0.32
C GLY A 44 -9.53 10.87 1.03
N SER A 45 -10.47 10.13 1.60
CA SER A 45 -10.29 9.41 2.86
C SER A 45 -10.48 7.90 2.65
N LEU A 46 -9.96 7.12 3.59
CA LEU A 46 -10.24 5.69 3.66
C LEU A 46 -11.39 5.46 4.63
N SER A 47 -12.36 4.64 4.21
CA SER A 47 -13.40 4.09 5.06
C SER A 47 -12.98 2.73 5.57
N LEU A 48 -13.10 2.53 6.87
CA LEU A 48 -12.79 1.28 7.57
C LEU A 48 -14.05 0.74 8.21
N GLN A 49 -14.26 -0.57 8.08
CA GLN A 49 -15.34 -1.27 8.77
C GLN A 49 -14.78 -2.55 9.38
N ALA A 50 -14.99 -2.73 10.68
CA ALA A 50 -14.66 -3.97 11.37
C ALA A 50 -15.91 -4.58 12.00
N THR A 51 -16.10 -5.87 11.77
CA THR A 51 -17.27 -6.63 12.24
C THR A 51 -16.89 -8.06 12.59
N THR A 52 -17.59 -8.66 13.54
CA THR A 52 -17.39 -10.05 13.95
C THR A 52 -18.43 -10.98 13.34
N SER A 53 -18.12 -12.27 13.18
CA SER A 53 -19.09 -13.26 12.68
C SER A 53 -20.29 -13.50 13.60
N HIS A 54 -20.15 -13.22 14.91
CA HIS A 54 -21.21 -13.32 15.92
C HIS A 54 -21.25 -12.02 16.75
N PRO A 55 -21.92 -10.97 16.24
CA PRO A 55 -21.97 -9.67 16.91
C PRO A 55 -22.59 -9.72 18.31
N GLU A 56 -23.57 -10.59 18.53
CA GLU A 56 -24.23 -10.85 19.82
C GLU A 56 -23.30 -11.40 20.89
N ALA A 57 -22.21 -12.07 20.49
CA ALA A 57 -21.21 -12.64 21.37
C ALA A 57 -19.94 -11.78 21.51
N THR A 58 -20.04 -10.50 21.13
CA THR A 58 -18.90 -9.57 21.06
C THR A 58 -19.06 -8.41 22.04
N ALA A 59 -18.11 -8.25 22.96
CA ALA A 59 -18.15 -7.20 23.98
C ALA A 59 -17.73 -5.83 23.47
N TRP A 60 -16.81 -5.77 22.52
CA TRP A 60 -16.36 -4.54 21.88
C TRP A 60 -15.56 -4.89 20.63
N VAL A 61 -15.55 -3.95 19.68
CA VAL A 61 -14.65 -3.96 18.52
C VAL A 61 -13.88 -2.64 18.49
N ARG A 62 -12.61 -2.72 18.14
CA ARG A 62 -11.68 -1.59 18.10
C ARG A 62 -10.93 -1.59 16.78
N VAL A 63 -10.82 -0.44 16.14
CA VAL A 63 -9.93 -0.23 15.00
C VAL A 63 -8.88 0.81 15.36
N ARG A 64 -7.62 0.50 15.04
CA ARG A 64 -6.49 1.39 15.25
C ARG A 64 -5.64 1.48 13.99
N TRP A 65 -5.14 2.67 13.72
CA TRP A 65 -4.06 2.85 12.75
C TRP A 65 -2.74 2.57 13.45
N GLN A 66 -2.00 1.56 12.98
CA GLN A 66 -0.75 1.10 13.58
C GLN A 66 0.46 1.91 13.10
N GLY A 67 0.31 2.65 12.01
CA GLY A 67 1.39 3.36 11.36
C GLY A 67 1.42 3.11 9.86
N GLY A 68 2.51 3.50 9.24
CA GLY A 68 2.70 3.42 7.81
C GLY A 68 4.13 3.71 7.41
N GLN A 69 4.46 3.31 6.18
CA GLN A 69 5.72 3.63 5.52
C GLN A 69 5.36 4.60 4.39
N LEU A 70 5.58 5.89 4.63
CA LEU A 70 5.34 6.92 3.63
C LEU A 70 6.53 7.04 2.67
N ALA A 71 6.30 7.71 1.55
CA ALA A 71 7.28 8.20 0.59
C ALA A 71 8.58 8.69 1.24
N THR A 72 8.44 9.63 2.18
CA THR A 72 9.57 10.38 2.74
C THR A 72 9.99 9.90 4.12
N ARG A 73 9.15 9.13 4.82
CA ARG A 73 9.37 8.77 6.24
C ARG A 73 8.45 7.66 6.74
N ASP A 74 8.84 7.05 7.86
CA ASP A 74 7.96 6.15 8.60
C ASP A 74 7.05 6.94 9.54
N VAL A 75 5.84 6.44 9.74
CA VAL A 75 4.85 6.99 10.65
C VAL A 75 4.29 5.88 11.57
N PRO A 76 3.94 6.18 12.83
CA PRO A 76 3.91 7.50 13.46
C PRO A 76 5.31 8.08 13.71
N THR A 77 5.45 9.39 13.51
CA THR A 77 6.67 10.17 13.82
C THR A 77 6.28 11.54 14.35
N SER A 78 7.21 12.24 14.99
CA SER A 78 6.94 13.57 15.56
C SER A 78 6.40 14.53 14.50
N GLY A 79 5.32 15.24 14.84
CA GLY A 79 4.65 16.20 13.95
C GLY A 79 3.69 15.59 12.93
N TYR A 80 3.54 14.26 12.85
CA TYR A 80 2.57 13.62 11.96
C TYR A 80 1.20 13.45 12.62
N THR A 81 0.14 13.89 11.94
CA THR A 81 -1.25 13.76 12.40
C THR A 81 -1.77 12.33 12.18
N PRO A 82 -2.18 11.60 13.23
CA PRO A 82 -2.74 10.25 13.10
C PRO A 82 -3.89 10.19 12.10
N LEU A 83 -4.02 9.06 11.39
CA LEU A 83 -5.05 8.95 10.34
C LEU A 83 -6.47 8.89 10.90
N LEU A 84 -6.70 8.19 12.01
CA LEU A 84 -8.01 8.12 12.65
C LEU A 84 -8.17 9.30 13.62
N THR A 85 -9.21 10.12 13.44
CA THR A 85 -9.52 11.27 14.31
C THR A 85 -11.03 11.46 14.42
N PRO A 86 -11.58 11.96 15.56
CA PRO A 86 -10.85 12.46 16.73
C PRO A 86 -10.37 11.39 17.72
N GLN A 87 -10.76 10.13 17.55
CA GLN A 87 -10.39 9.04 18.46
C GLN A 87 -9.56 7.99 17.72
N ASN A 88 -8.28 7.84 18.10
CA ASN A 88 -7.45 6.72 17.69
C ASN A 88 -6.92 6.06 18.98
N PRO A 89 -7.33 4.82 19.31
CA PRO A 89 -8.18 3.92 18.54
C PRO A 89 -9.67 4.32 18.54
N VAL A 90 -10.42 3.94 17.50
CA VAL A 90 -11.88 4.03 17.45
C VAL A 90 -12.48 2.75 18.02
N GLN A 91 -13.45 2.85 18.93
CA GLN A 91 -14.15 1.70 19.52
C GLN A 91 -15.63 1.75 19.17
N GLY A 92 -16.25 0.58 19.03
CA GLY A 92 -17.66 0.43 18.70
C GLY A 92 -18.22 -0.93 19.11
N CYS A 93 -19.54 -1.05 18.97
CA CYS A 93 -20.34 -2.12 19.51
C CYS A 93 -21.44 -2.54 18.55
N PRO A 94 -21.56 -3.83 18.18
CA PRO A 94 -20.54 -4.89 18.07
C PRO A 94 -19.74 -4.80 16.76
N GLN A 95 -19.84 -3.66 16.08
CA GLN A 95 -19.12 -3.30 14.88
C GLN A 95 -18.60 -1.88 15.05
N VAL A 96 -17.57 -1.53 14.30
CA VAL A 96 -17.03 -0.17 14.29
C VAL A 96 -16.75 0.24 12.86
N SER A 97 -17.23 1.42 12.52
CA SER A 97 -16.88 2.10 11.28
C SER A 97 -16.05 3.33 11.62
N ALA A 98 -14.99 3.56 10.86
CA ALA A 98 -14.13 4.70 11.02
C ALA A 98 -13.75 5.27 9.66
N THR A 99 -13.40 6.55 9.62
CA THR A 99 -12.88 7.19 8.41
C THR A 99 -11.57 7.86 8.77
N THR A 100 -10.61 7.84 7.86
CA THR A 100 -9.40 8.61 8.05
C THR A 100 -9.68 10.10 7.83
N ARG A 101 -8.82 10.97 8.35
CA ARG A 101 -8.72 12.32 7.79
C ARG A 101 -8.48 12.24 6.26
N PRO A 102 -8.80 13.30 5.49
CA PRO A 102 -8.37 13.40 4.11
C PRO A 102 -6.86 13.15 4.01
N LEU A 103 -6.50 12.19 3.16
CA LEU A 103 -5.13 11.86 2.81
C LEU A 103 -4.71 12.80 1.69
N SER A 104 -3.52 13.37 1.83
CA SER A 104 -2.86 14.14 0.78
C SER A 104 -1.72 13.31 0.17
N TYR A 105 -1.02 13.88 -0.81
CA TYR A 105 0.18 13.28 -1.36
C TYR A 105 1.33 13.09 -0.37
N GLU A 106 1.31 13.81 0.75
CA GLU A 106 2.30 13.62 1.83
C GLU A 106 2.08 12.29 2.55
N ASP A 107 0.87 11.75 2.47
CA ASP A 107 0.48 10.45 3.03
C ASP A 107 0.65 9.31 2.02
N ASN A 108 1.27 9.56 0.85
CA ASN A 108 1.56 8.51 -0.11
C ASN A 108 2.46 7.44 0.51
N GLY A 109 2.10 6.18 0.28
CA GLY A 109 2.81 5.02 0.82
C GLY A 109 1.86 3.96 1.37
N GLN A 110 2.40 3.11 2.23
CA GLN A 110 1.69 2.01 2.85
C GLN A 110 1.17 2.39 4.24
N HIS A 111 -0.07 2.06 4.54
CA HIS A 111 -0.71 2.24 5.83
C HIS A 111 -1.19 0.91 6.38
N THR A 112 -1.00 0.68 7.67
CA THR A 112 -1.44 -0.54 8.35
C THR A 112 -2.54 -0.21 9.36
N PHE A 113 -3.67 -0.89 9.22
CA PHE A 113 -4.79 -0.83 10.14
C PHE A 113 -4.97 -2.17 10.82
N VAL A 114 -5.31 -2.14 12.11
CA VAL A 114 -5.57 -3.33 12.92
C VAL A 114 -6.94 -3.19 13.55
N ALA A 115 -7.76 -4.23 13.39
CA ALA A 115 -8.98 -4.42 14.14
C ALA A 115 -8.76 -5.46 15.24
N GLU A 116 -9.34 -5.24 16.41
CA GLU A 116 -9.35 -6.16 17.54
C GLU A 116 -10.78 -6.25 18.09
N ALA A 117 -11.18 -7.43 18.57
CA ALA A 117 -12.48 -7.61 19.21
C ALA A 117 -12.39 -8.59 20.38
N LEU A 118 -13.04 -8.27 21.50
CA LEU A 118 -13.23 -9.22 22.60
C LEU A 118 -14.49 -10.03 22.35
N VAL A 119 -14.32 -11.33 22.15
CA VAL A 119 -15.39 -12.25 21.76
C VAL A 119 -15.56 -13.36 22.80
N TYR A 120 -16.79 -13.86 22.91
CA TYR A 120 -17.18 -14.97 23.79
C TYR A 120 -17.70 -16.14 22.97
N TRP A 121 -17.48 -17.34 23.48
CA TRP A 121 -18.08 -18.59 22.98
C TRP A 121 -18.26 -19.55 24.15
N ARG A 122 -18.99 -20.65 23.94
CA ARG A 122 -19.12 -21.72 24.92
C ARG A 122 -18.46 -23.00 24.42
N GLU A 123 -17.88 -23.73 25.35
CA GLU A 123 -17.33 -25.06 25.13
C GLU A 123 -17.95 -26.03 26.13
N GLN A 124 -18.14 -27.28 25.72
CA GLN A 124 -18.60 -28.32 26.64
C GLN A 124 -17.38 -29.07 27.18
N TRP A 125 -17.34 -29.21 28.49
CA TRP A 125 -16.31 -29.92 29.23
C TRP A 125 -16.95 -31.08 30.00
N ALA A 126 -16.18 -32.15 30.23
CA ALA A 126 -16.60 -33.26 31.08
C ALA A 126 -15.43 -33.68 31.98
N SER A 127 -15.75 -34.30 33.11
CA SER A 127 -14.74 -34.87 34.00
C SER A 127 -14.39 -36.29 33.56
N PHE A 128 -13.11 -36.63 33.61
CA PHE A 128 -12.58 -37.93 33.20
C PHE A 128 -11.74 -38.52 34.33
N ARG A 129 -11.81 -39.84 34.50
CA ARG A 129 -10.83 -40.62 35.26
C ARG A 129 -9.81 -41.17 34.28
N CYS A 130 -8.54 -40.79 34.47
CA CYS A 130 -7.43 -41.19 33.64
C CYS A 130 -6.48 -42.09 34.42
N ARG A 131 -5.84 -43.04 33.72
CA ARG A 131 -4.79 -43.90 34.25
C ARG A 131 -3.49 -43.62 33.52
N ASP A 132 -2.47 -43.18 34.24
CA ASP A 132 -1.14 -42.92 33.66
C ASP A 132 -0.06 -43.59 34.51
N ARG A 133 1.18 -43.53 34.05
CA ARG A 133 2.34 -44.13 34.72
C ARG A 133 3.48 -43.13 34.85
N TYR A 134 4.13 -43.14 35.98
CA TYR A 134 5.39 -42.42 36.18
C TYR A 134 6.49 -43.39 36.57
N TRP A 135 7.74 -42.99 36.33
CA TRP A 135 8.91 -43.76 36.76
C TRP A 135 9.33 -43.28 38.15
N ASP A 136 9.37 -44.20 39.13
CA ASP A 136 9.67 -43.86 40.53
C ASP A 136 11.15 -44.02 40.91
N GLY A 137 12.01 -44.39 39.94
CA GLY A 137 13.42 -44.72 40.16
C GLY A 137 13.71 -46.22 40.18
N SER A 138 12.69 -47.06 40.34
CA SER A 138 12.81 -48.53 40.43
C SER A 138 11.88 -49.29 39.46
N GLY A 139 10.79 -48.65 39.01
CA GLY A 139 9.84 -49.22 38.07
C GLY A 139 8.84 -48.18 37.55
N TRP A 140 8.01 -48.62 36.59
CA TRP A 140 6.81 -47.87 36.18
C TRP A 140 5.68 -48.13 37.17
N VAL A 141 5.20 -47.07 37.81
CA VAL A 141 4.07 -47.13 38.75
C VAL A 141 2.86 -46.46 38.12
N GLU A 142 1.74 -47.18 38.09
CA GLU A 142 0.47 -46.66 37.59
C GLU A 142 -0.24 -45.84 38.67
N TYR A 143 -0.93 -44.77 38.24
CA TYR A 143 -1.76 -43.96 39.09
C TYR A 143 -3.01 -43.49 38.34
N ASP A 144 -4.09 -43.31 39.10
CA ASP A 144 -5.32 -42.72 38.60
C ASP A 144 -5.40 -41.25 39.01
N TYR A 145 -5.93 -40.41 38.12
CA TYR A 145 -6.24 -39.02 38.41
C TYR A 145 -7.52 -38.58 37.71
N THR A 146 -8.18 -37.57 38.27
CA THR A 146 -9.37 -36.96 37.66
C THR A 146 -9.00 -35.61 37.07
N THR A 147 -9.40 -35.37 35.84
CA THR A 147 -9.22 -34.07 35.17
C THR A 147 -10.38 -33.79 34.23
N SER A 148 -10.57 -32.53 33.83
CA SER A 148 -11.59 -32.15 32.85
C SER A 148 -10.98 -32.00 31.47
N TYR A 149 -11.70 -32.49 30.46
CA TYR A 149 -11.36 -32.32 29.05
C TYR A 149 -12.53 -31.71 28.30
N ARG A 150 -12.21 -31.00 27.23
CA ARG A 150 -13.20 -30.47 26.29
C ARG A 150 -13.75 -31.64 25.47
N VAL A 151 -15.07 -31.73 25.42
CA VAL A 151 -15.81 -32.74 24.64
C VAL A 151 -16.52 -32.13 23.44
N PHE A 152 -16.77 -30.81 23.44
CA PHE A 152 -17.36 -30.08 22.32
C PHE A 152 -16.87 -28.62 22.28
N PRO A 153 -16.62 -28.02 21.09
CA PRO A 153 -16.81 -28.57 19.74
C PRO A 153 -15.73 -29.55 19.27
N SER A 154 -14.67 -29.75 20.05
CA SER A 154 -13.66 -30.77 19.77
C SER A 154 -13.39 -31.60 21.02
N TYR A 155 -13.23 -32.90 20.80
CA TYR A 155 -12.91 -33.88 21.82
C TYR A 155 -11.40 -33.96 22.01
N ASN A 156 -10.89 -33.64 23.21
CA ASN A 156 -9.45 -33.64 23.49
C ASN A 156 -9.03 -34.56 24.65
N ALA A 157 -9.90 -35.47 25.09
CA ALA A 157 -9.54 -36.45 26.10
C ALA A 157 -8.57 -37.51 25.53
N PRO A 158 -7.46 -37.80 26.21
CA PRO A 158 -6.55 -38.90 25.86
C PRO A 158 -7.21 -40.28 25.91
N GLY A 159 -6.67 -41.25 25.16
CA GLY A 159 -7.22 -42.61 25.09
C GLY A 159 -7.14 -43.41 26.41
N ASN A 160 -6.31 -42.99 27.37
CA ASN A 160 -6.19 -43.58 28.71
C ASN A 160 -7.19 -42.97 29.72
N CYS A 161 -8.16 -42.19 29.25
CA CYS A 161 -9.14 -41.51 30.08
C CYS A 161 -10.56 -42.01 29.79
N GLN A 162 -11.36 -42.21 30.83
CA GLN A 162 -12.76 -42.60 30.76
C GLN A 162 -13.64 -41.47 31.32
N GLU A 163 -14.63 -41.03 30.54
CA GLU A 163 -15.57 -39.98 30.94
C GLU A 163 -16.43 -40.44 32.14
N LEU A 164 -16.56 -39.58 33.15
CA LEU A 164 -17.44 -39.84 34.29
C LEU A 164 -18.91 -39.55 33.91
N PRO A 165 -19.87 -40.44 34.24
CA PRO A 165 -21.28 -40.21 33.95
C PRO A 165 -21.81 -38.90 34.54
N ASN A 166 -22.68 -38.20 33.78
CA ASN A 166 -23.33 -36.96 34.19
C ASN A 166 -22.38 -35.82 34.62
N SER A 167 -21.14 -35.82 34.11
CA SER A 167 -20.12 -34.82 34.44
C SER A 167 -19.97 -33.68 33.42
N ARG A 168 -20.83 -33.65 32.39
CA ARG A 168 -20.77 -32.64 31.33
C ARG A 168 -21.31 -31.30 31.81
N TYR A 169 -20.60 -30.22 31.52
CA TYR A 169 -21.01 -28.85 31.79
C TYR A 169 -20.54 -27.90 30.68
N TRP A 170 -21.25 -26.81 30.46
CA TRP A 170 -20.81 -25.74 29.56
C TRP A 170 -19.92 -24.76 30.31
N MET A 171 -18.91 -24.25 29.61
CA MET A 171 -17.99 -23.24 30.12
C MET A 171 -17.91 -22.09 29.12
N VAL A 172 -18.07 -20.86 29.61
CA VAL A 172 -17.85 -19.65 28.81
C VAL A 172 -16.35 -19.45 28.62
N GLN A 173 -15.96 -19.18 27.39
CA GLN A 173 -14.61 -18.83 27.00
C GLN A 173 -14.60 -17.40 26.45
N SER A 174 -13.45 -16.73 26.52
CA SER A 174 -13.26 -15.41 25.94
C SER A 174 -11.85 -15.25 25.38
N ARG A 175 -11.72 -14.45 24.32
CA ARG A 175 -10.42 -14.05 23.77
C ARG A 175 -10.52 -12.74 23.00
N VAL A 176 -9.40 -12.05 22.89
CA VAL A 176 -9.25 -10.99 21.89
C VAL A 176 -8.83 -11.63 20.57
N VAL A 177 -9.63 -11.43 19.52
CA VAL A 177 -9.26 -11.74 18.13
C VAL A 177 -8.76 -10.47 17.44
N SER A 178 -7.83 -10.61 16.50
CA SER A 178 -7.25 -9.49 15.77
C SER A 178 -7.15 -9.78 14.28
N GLN A 179 -7.35 -8.75 13.45
CA GLN A 179 -7.16 -8.79 12.01
C GLN A 179 -6.41 -7.54 11.57
N SER A 180 -5.45 -7.68 10.66
CA SER A 180 -4.71 -6.54 10.10
C SER A 180 -4.95 -6.42 8.60
N GLN A 181 -5.05 -5.18 8.11
CA GLN A 181 -5.09 -4.89 6.68
C GLN A 181 -4.08 -3.80 6.33
N GLN A 182 -3.28 -4.08 5.30
CA GLN A 182 -2.40 -3.10 4.68
C GLN A 182 -3.12 -2.47 3.50
N VAL A 183 -3.06 -1.15 3.43
CA VAL A 183 -3.65 -0.34 2.35
C VAL A 183 -2.63 0.65 1.85
N PHE A 184 -2.80 1.04 0.60
CA PHE A 184 -1.87 1.85 -0.13
C PHE A 184 -2.54 3.12 -0.64
N ALA A 185 -1.85 4.26 -0.52
CA ALA A 185 -2.28 5.54 -1.06
C ALA A 185 -1.23 6.05 -2.07
N TYR A 186 -1.66 6.32 -3.31
CA TYR A 186 -0.83 6.84 -4.40
C TYR A 186 -1.57 7.94 -5.15
N GLN A 187 -1.58 9.12 -4.55
CA GLN A 187 -2.12 10.30 -5.21
C GLN A 187 -1.04 10.89 -6.12
N SER A 188 -1.42 11.25 -7.34
CA SER A 188 -0.60 12.09 -8.21
C SER A 188 -0.39 13.43 -7.53
N TRP A 189 0.85 13.78 -7.29
CA TRP A 189 1.23 14.92 -6.47
C TRP A 189 1.80 16.07 -7.29
N GLU A 190 2.21 15.78 -8.52
CA GLU A 190 2.62 16.75 -9.51
C GLU A 190 1.49 17.72 -9.87
N GLN A 191 0.22 17.31 -9.73
CA GLN A 191 -0.95 18.12 -10.08
C GLN A 191 -1.16 19.33 -9.16
N GLY A 192 -0.59 19.31 -7.95
CA GLY A 192 -0.63 20.43 -7.01
C GLY A 192 0.57 21.38 -7.11
N LEU A 193 1.51 21.12 -8.01
CA LEU A 193 2.80 21.81 -8.10
C LEU A 193 3.03 22.39 -9.50
N SER A 194 3.83 23.44 -9.60
CA SER A 194 4.37 23.85 -10.90
C SER A 194 5.35 22.81 -11.45
N TYR A 195 5.61 22.81 -12.76
CA TYR A 195 6.57 21.89 -13.40
C TYR A 195 7.94 21.87 -12.68
N ASP A 196 8.51 23.03 -12.41
CA ASP A 196 9.82 23.13 -11.75
C ASP A 196 9.77 22.69 -10.27
N GLN A 197 8.67 22.99 -9.56
CA GLN A 197 8.46 22.52 -8.18
C GLN A 197 8.30 20.99 -8.11
N ALA A 198 7.60 20.41 -9.09
CA ALA A 198 7.40 18.97 -9.17
C ALA A 198 8.73 18.23 -9.39
N LEU A 199 9.58 18.73 -10.30
CA LEU A 199 10.93 18.19 -10.51
C LEU A 199 11.82 18.35 -9.28
N GLN A 200 11.74 19.48 -8.57
CA GLN A 200 12.49 19.70 -7.33
C GLN A 200 12.08 18.71 -6.23
N ALA A 201 10.78 18.52 -6.02
CA ALA A 201 10.27 17.56 -5.03
C ALA A 201 10.62 16.12 -5.41
N PHE A 202 10.55 15.77 -6.70
CA PHE A 202 10.95 14.45 -7.20
C PHE A 202 12.42 14.17 -6.90
N ALA A 203 13.29 15.13 -7.22
CA ALA A 203 14.71 15.00 -7.02
C ALA A 203 15.08 14.88 -5.53
N GLN A 204 14.36 15.56 -4.64
CA GLN A 204 14.54 15.42 -3.19
C GLN A 204 14.14 14.03 -2.70
N ARG A 205 12.97 13.51 -3.11
CA ARG A 205 12.50 12.16 -2.77
C ARG A 205 13.49 11.09 -3.21
N LEU A 206 14.06 11.22 -4.42
CA LEU A 206 15.08 10.32 -4.94
C LEU A 206 16.33 10.26 -4.04
N LEU A 207 16.79 11.41 -3.53
CA LEU A 207 17.90 11.42 -2.58
C LEU A 207 17.53 10.78 -1.25
N GLU A 208 16.36 11.10 -0.69
CA GLU A 208 15.91 10.53 0.59
C GLU A 208 15.81 9.01 0.55
N ASP A 209 15.26 8.45 -0.52
CA ASP A 209 15.16 7.00 -0.68
C ASP A 209 16.54 6.37 -0.93
N HIS A 210 17.42 7.04 -1.68
CA HIS A 210 18.80 6.58 -1.89
C HIS A 210 19.61 6.51 -0.60
N ARG A 211 19.39 7.41 0.37
CA ARG A 211 20.09 7.35 1.68
C ARG A 211 19.89 6.01 2.38
N ARG A 212 18.76 5.35 2.12
CA ARG A 212 18.41 4.04 2.68
C ARG A 212 18.77 2.89 1.75
N ALA A 213 18.49 3.04 0.46
CA ALA A 213 18.77 2.04 -0.56
C ALA A 213 20.28 1.83 -0.78
N THR A 214 21.04 2.92 -0.85
CA THR A 214 22.46 2.92 -1.21
C THR A 214 22.68 2.11 -2.50
N ALA A 215 23.58 1.12 -2.48
CA ALA A 215 23.87 0.24 -3.60
C ALA A 215 22.68 -0.61 -4.09
N SER A 216 21.57 -0.71 -3.33
CA SER A 216 20.37 -1.43 -3.80
C SER A 216 19.53 -0.63 -4.81
N MET A 217 19.76 0.68 -4.93
CA MET A 217 19.02 1.51 -5.88
C MET A 217 19.46 1.22 -7.31
N GLN A 218 18.50 1.15 -8.23
CA GLN A 218 18.74 1.03 -9.67
C GLN A 218 17.99 2.10 -10.43
N ALA A 219 18.63 2.77 -11.39
CA ALA A 219 18.00 3.77 -12.23
C ALA A 219 18.22 3.47 -13.71
N TYR A 220 17.14 3.53 -14.48
CA TYR A 220 17.12 3.32 -15.92
C TYR A 220 16.48 4.55 -16.56
N ALA A 221 17.30 5.35 -17.24
CA ALA A 221 16.87 6.53 -17.96
C ALA A 221 16.96 6.27 -19.46
N TYR A 222 15.85 6.50 -20.14
CA TYR A 222 15.81 6.82 -21.55
C TYR A 222 15.67 8.34 -21.64
N ALA A 223 16.65 9.03 -22.19
CA ALA A 223 16.62 10.48 -22.15
C ALA A 223 17.41 11.10 -23.30
N LYS A 224 16.70 11.84 -24.15
CA LYS A 224 17.35 12.85 -24.99
C LYS A 224 17.88 13.99 -24.11
N GLU A 225 17.13 14.30 -23.05
CA GLU A 225 17.50 15.27 -22.01
C GLU A 225 17.00 14.76 -20.65
N ILE A 226 17.74 14.97 -19.56
CA ILE A 226 17.22 14.80 -18.19
C ILE A 226 17.13 16.19 -17.56
N PRO A 227 15.96 16.64 -17.08
CA PRO A 227 15.81 17.98 -16.55
C PRO A 227 16.57 18.16 -15.22
N GLU A 228 17.06 19.37 -14.97
CA GLU A 228 17.51 19.75 -13.62
C GLU A 228 16.30 19.98 -12.71
N PRO A 229 16.39 19.68 -11.40
CA PRO A 229 17.55 19.17 -10.65
C PRO A 229 17.69 17.63 -10.65
N VAL A 230 16.87 16.92 -11.44
CA VAL A 230 16.85 15.45 -11.44
C VAL A 230 18.19 14.89 -11.91
N ARG A 231 18.77 15.50 -12.96
CA ARG A 231 20.08 15.12 -13.51
C ARG A 231 21.19 15.22 -12.46
N SER A 232 21.31 16.36 -11.78
CA SER A 232 22.34 16.56 -10.75
C SER A 232 22.17 15.60 -9.57
N ASN A 233 20.94 15.32 -9.13
CA ASN A 233 20.71 14.36 -8.05
C ASN A 233 20.98 12.91 -8.47
N LEU A 234 20.64 12.51 -9.71
CA LEU A 234 21.03 11.21 -10.25
C LEU A 234 22.56 11.07 -10.33
N ALA A 235 23.28 12.13 -10.71
CA ALA A 235 24.75 12.13 -10.69
C ALA A 235 25.31 11.93 -9.28
N ARG A 236 24.71 12.57 -8.26
CA ARG A 236 25.08 12.34 -6.86
C ARG A 236 24.81 10.90 -6.42
N VAL A 237 23.67 10.33 -6.83
CA VAL A 237 23.32 8.93 -6.55
C VAL A 237 24.31 7.96 -7.22
N ALA A 238 24.72 8.23 -8.46
CA ALA A 238 25.74 7.45 -9.16
C ALA A 238 27.12 7.49 -8.48
N GLN A 239 27.47 8.61 -7.85
CA GLN A 239 28.80 8.82 -7.26
C GLN A 239 28.85 8.46 -5.77
N GLY A 240 27.70 8.30 -5.12
CA GLY A 240 27.60 8.29 -3.67
C GLY A 240 27.85 9.68 -3.08
N TYR A 241 27.40 9.91 -1.84
CA TYR A 241 27.56 11.21 -1.18
C TYR A 241 27.48 11.10 0.35
N PHE A 242 27.99 12.12 1.04
CA PHE A 242 27.87 12.26 2.49
C PHE A 242 26.61 13.06 2.87
N TYR A 243 25.95 12.69 3.97
CA TYR A 243 24.73 13.31 4.46
C TYR A 243 24.65 13.26 6.00
N ASP A 244 23.74 14.06 6.59
CA ASP A 244 23.51 14.17 8.04
C ASP A 244 24.80 14.31 8.86
N CYS A 245 25.62 15.30 8.51
CA CYS A 245 26.85 15.61 9.23
C CYS A 245 26.52 16.21 10.59
N ASN A 246 27.11 15.68 11.66
CA ASN A 246 27.03 16.29 12.98
C ASN A 246 27.99 17.49 13.10
N TRP A 247 27.91 18.22 14.22
CA TRP A 247 28.77 19.37 14.49
C TRP A 247 30.28 19.04 14.56
N LEU A 248 30.63 17.76 14.69
CA LEU A 248 32.01 17.24 14.67
C LEU A 248 32.49 16.89 13.25
N GLY A 249 31.68 17.10 12.21
CA GLY A 249 32.02 16.76 10.83
C GLY A 249 31.93 15.27 10.51
N ILE A 250 31.41 14.44 11.42
CA ILE A 250 31.15 13.02 11.16
C ILE A 250 29.83 12.92 10.39
N CYS A 251 29.93 12.47 9.15
CA CYS A 251 28.80 12.32 8.23
C CYS A 251 28.46 10.85 8.01
N ARG A 252 27.19 10.59 7.74
CA ARG A 252 26.77 9.32 7.14
C ARG A 252 27.15 9.31 5.67
N ARG A 253 27.46 8.14 5.12
CA ARG A 253 27.76 7.96 3.70
C ARG A 253 26.65 7.14 3.06
N ALA A 254 26.14 7.63 1.94
CA ALA A 254 25.35 6.84 1.01
C ALA A 254 26.30 6.31 -0.06
N ASP A 255 26.44 4.99 -0.15
CA ASP A 255 27.24 4.37 -1.20
C ASP A 255 26.61 4.60 -2.57
N PRO A 256 27.41 4.59 -3.65
CA PRO A 256 26.90 4.65 -5.02
C PRO A 256 25.77 3.66 -5.28
N ALA A 257 24.77 4.06 -6.06
CA ALA A 257 23.73 3.16 -6.54
C ALA A 257 24.32 1.99 -7.34
N GLY A 258 23.70 0.81 -7.22
CA GLY A 258 24.25 -0.42 -7.80
C GLY A 258 24.23 -0.40 -9.32
N GLU A 259 23.24 0.26 -9.94
CA GLU A 259 23.14 0.35 -11.39
C GLU A 259 22.46 1.64 -11.83
N ILE A 260 23.14 2.42 -12.69
CA ILE A 260 22.52 3.52 -13.42
C ILE A 260 22.81 3.35 -14.92
N LYS A 261 21.76 3.17 -15.71
CA LYS A 261 21.84 3.08 -17.17
C LYS A 261 21.13 4.27 -17.80
N ILE A 262 21.87 5.10 -18.52
CA ILE A 262 21.33 6.22 -19.30
C ILE A 262 21.53 5.89 -20.78
N LEU A 263 20.42 5.66 -21.48
CA LEU A 263 20.40 5.48 -22.92
C LEU A 263 20.20 6.86 -23.56
N THR A 264 21.30 7.51 -23.94
CA THR A 264 21.29 8.83 -24.60
C THR A 264 21.09 8.72 -26.11
N ASP A 265 21.49 7.60 -26.71
CA ASP A 265 21.34 7.32 -28.14
C ASP A 265 20.46 6.10 -28.34
N VAL A 266 19.37 6.30 -29.07
CA VAL A 266 18.31 5.31 -29.21
C VAL A 266 18.30 4.88 -30.67
N PRO A 267 18.68 3.63 -30.97
CA PRO A 267 18.39 3.05 -32.26
C PRO A 267 16.88 3.11 -32.50
N SER A 268 16.45 3.53 -33.69
CA SER A 268 15.04 3.69 -34.13
C SER A 268 14.10 2.52 -33.77
N VAL A 269 14.67 1.35 -33.47
CA VAL A 269 14.01 0.16 -32.94
C VAL A 269 13.34 0.39 -31.57
N LEU A 270 13.97 1.11 -30.63
CA LEU A 270 13.41 1.41 -29.30
C LEU A 270 12.22 2.39 -29.36
N THR A 271 12.24 3.30 -30.34
CA THR A 271 11.09 4.17 -30.66
C THR A 271 9.90 3.29 -31.06
N GLY A 272 10.09 2.32 -31.96
CA GLY A 272 9.04 1.35 -32.32
C GLY A 272 8.56 0.45 -31.17
N LEU A 273 9.42 0.16 -30.18
CA LEU A 273 9.12 -0.70 -29.04
C LEU A 273 8.28 0.01 -27.95
N LEU A 274 8.51 1.31 -27.72
CA LEU A 274 7.64 2.18 -26.90
C LEU A 274 6.25 2.35 -27.54
N TYR A 275 6.19 2.51 -28.87
CA TYR A 275 4.93 2.61 -29.61
C TYR A 275 4.12 1.30 -29.65
N THR A 276 4.76 0.14 -29.45
CA THR A 276 4.11 -1.18 -29.55
C THR A 276 3.92 -1.89 -28.21
N GLY A 277 4.32 -1.28 -27.08
CA GLY A 277 4.22 -1.89 -25.75
C GLY A 277 5.06 -3.16 -25.58
N ARG A 278 6.13 -3.32 -26.37
CA ARG A 278 7.00 -4.51 -26.36
C ARG A 278 8.37 -4.17 -25.80
N LEU A 279 8.53 -4.22 -24.47
CA LEU A 279 9.86 -4.32 -23.85
C LEU A 279 10.23 -5.79 -23.72
N CYS A 280 10.89 -6.35 -24.75
CA CYS A 280 11.59 -7.62 -24.65
C CYS A 280 12.97 -7.48 -25.32
N GLY A 281 14.04 -7.52 -24.53
CA GLY A 281 15.40 -7.74 -25.03
C GLY A 281 16.40 -6.66 -24.65
N GLY A 282 17.47 -7.08 -23.95
CA GLY A 282 18.63 -6.26 -23.57
C GLY A 282 18.70 -5.98 -22.08
N LEU A 283 19.12 -6.97 -21.26
CA LEU A 283 19.44 -6.86 -19.83
C LEU A 283 18.37 -6.27 -18.87
N ILE A 284 17.21 -5.85 -19.36
CA ILE A 284 16.09 -5.30 -18.57
C ILE A 284 14.88 -6.23 -18.78
N THR A 285 14.59 -7.09 -17.80
CA THR A 285 13.52 -8.08 -17.91
C THR A 285 12.22 -7.55 -17.30
N PHE A 286 11.31 -7.06 -18.15
CA PHE A 286 9.88 -6.92 -17.84
C PHE A 286 9.09 -7.52 -19.00
N CYS A 287 8.56 -8.73 -18.85
CA CYS A 287 7.86 -9.43 -19.94
C CYS A 287 6.37 -9.10 -19.97
N PHE A 288 5.87 -8.63 -21.11
CA PHE A 288 4.44 -8.52 -21.39
C PHE A 288 3.94 -9.81 -22.06
N GLY A 289 2.81 -10.35 -21.58
CA GLY A 289 2.14 -11.49 -22.19
C GLY A 289 1.79 -11.21 -23.65
N ALA A 290 2.17 -12.13 -24.53
CA ALA A 290 2.02 -12.00 -25.96
C ALA A 290 0.53 -11.86 -26.36
N GLN A 291 0.12 -10.68 -26.81
CA GLN A 291 -1.04 -10.53 -27.69
C GLN A 291 -0.92 -9.22 -28.52
N ASN A 292 -0.87 -9.41 -29.85
CA ASN A 292 -1.27 -8.48 -30.92
C ASN A 292 -0.49 -7.18 -31.14
N SER A 293 0.63 -7.26 -31.88
CA SER A 293 1.33 -6.12 -32.51
C SER A 293 0.91 -5.90 -33.96
N ARG A 294 -0.37 -5.61 -34.21
CA ARG A 294 -0.80 -5.15 -35.53
C ARG A 294 -1.66 -3.90 -35.37
N GLY A 295 -1.08 -2.74 -35.71
CA GLY A 295 -1.81 -1.55 -36.13
C GLY A 295 -2.41 -0.67 -35.04
N ALA A 296 -1.60 -0.15 -34.11
CA ALA A 296 -2.06 0.88 -33.18
C ALA A 296 -1.21 2.15 -33.31
N ASP A 297 -1.75 3.14 -34.04
CA ASP A 297 -1.43 4.56 -33.83
C ASP A 297 -1.94 4.92 -32.42
N ILE A 298 -1.14 4.61 -31.39
CA ILE A 298 -1.51 4.88 -29.99
C ILE A 298 -1.18 6.35 -29.70
N GLY A 299 -2.14 7.22 -29.99
CA GLY A 299 -2.19 8.58 -29.45
C GLY A 299 -1.44 9.67 -30.25
N PRO A 300 -1.58 10.93 -29.80
CA PRO A 300 -1.00 12.10 -30.44
C PRO A 300 0.54 11.99 -30.60
N LYS A 301 1.08 12.55 -31.70
CA LYS A 301 2.53 12.56 -31.97
C LYS A 301 3.24 13.55 -31.02
N VAL A 302 3.52 13.09 -29.80
CA VAL A 302 4.33 13.81 -28.81
C VAL A 302 5.76 13.25 -28.79
N GLU A 303 6.75 14.11 -28.54
CA GLU A 303 8.14 13.69 -28.37
C GLU A 303 8.39 13.38 -26.88
N ILE A 304 8.88 12.17 -26.55
CA ILE A 304 9.33 11.85 -25.20
C ILE A 304 10.75 12.39 -25.03
N LYS A 305 10.93 13.40 -24.17
CA LYS A 305 12.23 14.00 -23.86
C LYS A 305 12.96 13.18 -22.79
N THR A 306 12.22 12.78 -21.76
CA THR A 306 12.72 11.95 -20.65
C THR A 306 11.73 10.84 -20.33
N PHE A 307 12.23 9.63 -20.16
CA PHE A 307 11.57 8.54 -19.45
C PHE A 307 12.58 7.96 -18.45
N LEU A 308 12.33 8.17 -17.17
CA LEU A 308 13.21 7.71 -16.09
C LEU A 308 12.43 6.78 -15.19
N MET A 309 12.97 5.58 -15.00
CA MET A 309 12.50 4.60 -14.02
C MET A 309 13.58 4.41 -12.96
N VAL A 310 13.23 4.59 -11.69
CA VAL A 310 14.14 4.35 -10.56
C VAL A 310 13.50 3.32 -9.67
N LYS A 311 14.19 2.20 -9.46
CA LYS A 311 13.85 1.20 -8.44
C LYS A 311 14.57 1.57 -7.16
N GLY A 312 13.79 2.04 -6.20
CA GLY A 312 14.28 2.48 -4.91
C GLY A 312 14.22 1.38 -3.85
N TRP A 313 14.38 1.79 -2.59
CA TRP A 313 14.22 0.90 -1.44
C TRP A 313 12.76 0.80 -1.02
N ARG A 314 12.10 1.95 -0.88
CA ARG A 314 10.68 2.00 -0.49
C ARG A 314 9.77 2.15 -1.70
N HIS A 315 10.21 2.90 -2.69
CA HIS A 315 9.39 3.27 -3.84
C HIS A 315 10.12 3.07 -5.15
N ASP A 316 9.36 2.60 -6.15
CA ASP A 316 9.71 2.70 -7.54
C ASP A 316 9.10 4.00 -8.09
N TYR A 317 9.95 4.76 -8.77
CA TYR A 317 9.65 6.06 -9.32
C TYR A 317 9.65 6.01 -10.84
N LEU A 318 8.71 6.73 -11.43
CA LEU A 318 8.62 6.92 -12.87
C LEU A 318 8.43 8.40 -13.17
N LEU A 319 9.31 8.92 -14.02
CA LEU A 319 9.24 10.28 -14.54
C LEU A 319 9.11 10.21 -16.06
N LEU A 320 8.07 10.85 -16.57
CA LEU A 320 7.82 10.99 -18.00
C LEU A 320 7.71 12.48 -18.32
N ASP A 321 8.62 12.97 -19.15
CA ASP A 321 8.66 14.36 -19.62
C ASP A 321 8.53 14.38 -21.13
N ARG A 322 7.49 15.05 -21.60
CA ARG A 322 7.04 15.02 -23.00
C ARG A 322 6.98 16.43 -23.55
N LEU A 323 7.31 16.59 -24.83
CA LEU A 323 7.10 17.83 -25.55
C LEU A 323 5.82 17.72 -26.38
N ILE A 324 4.87 18.59 -26.08
CA ILE A 324 3.65 18.81 -26.85
C ILE A 324 3.91 19.95 -27.84
N PRO A 325 3.81 19.68 -29.16
CA PRO A 325 3.94 20.71 -30.20
C PRO A 325 2.87 21.80 -30.10
N ARG A 326 3.21 23.02 -30.53
CA ARG A 326 2.32 24.19 -30.47
C ARG A 326 1.00 24.01 -31.22
N ARG A 327 1.00 23.30 -32.35
CA ARG A 327 -0.22 22.92 -33.11
C ARG A 327 -1.36 22.33 -32.27
N TYR A 328 -1.08 21.80 -31.08
CA TYR A 328 -2.10 21.23 -30.20
C TYR A 328 -2.80 22.25 -29.29
N TYR A 329 -2.22 23.43 -29.05
CA TYR A 329 -2.74 24.39 -28.05
C TYR A 329 -2.56 25.87 -28.39
N ASP A 330 -1.77 26.22 -29.41
CA ASP A 330 -1.51 27.58 -29.84
C ASP A 330 -2.27 27.89 -31.13
N PRO A 331 -3.36 28.68 -31.09
CA PRO A 331 -4.14 29.03 -32.28
C PRO A 331 -3.38 29.82 -33.35
N SER A 332 -2.22 30.38 -33.01
CA SER A 332 -1.36 31.10 -33.96
C SER A 332 -0.47 30.18 -34.81
N ASP A 333 -0.37 28.90 -34.43
CA ASP A 333 0.38 27.90 -35.19
C ASP A 333 -0.33 27.53 -36.49
N GLN A 334 0.42 27.44 -37.58
CA GLN A 334 -0.11 27.17 -38.92
C GLN A 334 -0.86 25.82 -39.00
N ASP A 335 -0.42 24.82 -38.24
CA ASP A 335 -1.00 23.49 -38.25
C ASP A 335 -2.15 23.34 -37.24
N TYR A 336 -2.40 24.34 -36.38
CA TYR A 336 -3.44 24.29 -35.35
C TYR A 336 -4.85 23.99 -35.90
N PRO A 337 -5.31 24.59 -37.01
CA PRO A 337 -6.63 24.29 -37.57
C PRO A 337 -6.75 22.86 -38.10
N GLY A 338 -5.63 22.22 -38.44
CA GLY A 338 -5.57 20.87 -39.00
C GLY A 338 -5.66 19.75 -37.97
N VAL A 339 -5.55 20.05 -36.67
CA VAL A 339 -5.62 19.05 -35.61
C VAL A 339 -7.08 18.89 -35.12
N PRO A 340 -7.65 17.67 -35.13
CA PRO A 340 -8.98 17.42 -34.60
C PRO A 340 -9.13 17.87 -33.14
N GLU A 341 -10.26 18.48 -32.80
CA GLU A 341 -10.52 19.00 -31.45
C GLU A 341 -10.46 17.92 -30.37
N GLU A 342 -10.93 16.70 -30.69
CA GLU A 342 -10.87 15.55 -29.79
C GLU A 342 -9.43 15.11 -29.47
N GLU A 343 -8.53 15.22 -30.45
CA GLU A 343 -7.09 14.95 -30.28
C GLU A 343 -6.45 16.05 -29.43
N ARG A 344 -6.74 17.33 -29.71
CA ARG A 344 -6.26 18.47 -28.91
C ARG A 344 -6.70 18.36 -27.45
N ARG A 345 -7.98 18.03 -27.20
CA ARG A 345 -8.51 17.91 -25.85
C ARG A 345 -7.83 16.79 -25.08
N GLN A 346 -7.64 15.62 -25.70
CA GLN A 346 -6.95 14.48 -25.08
C GLN A 346 -5.50 14.81 -24.72
N VAL A 347 -4.77 15.46 -25.64
CA VAL A 347 -3.39 15.91 -25.45
C VAL A 347 -3.27 16.84 -24.24
N LEU A 348 -4.21 17.78 -24.12
CA LEU A 348 -4.19 18.79 -23.06
C LEU A 348 -4.68 18.26 -21.71
N GLU A 349 -5.67 17.37 -21.69
CA GLU A 349 -6.14 16.71 -20.47
C GLU A 349 -5.05 15.87 -19.77
N GLY A 350 -4.16 15.27 -20.56
CA GLY A 350 -2.99 14.52 -20.08
C GLY A 350 -1.73 15.36 -19.78
N CYS A 351 -1.82 16.69 -19.94
CA CYS A 351 -0.74 17.64 -19.70
C CYS A 351 -1.14 18.67 -18.63
N ARG A 352 -1.35 18.20 -17.40
CA ARG A 352 -1.78 19.05 -16.28
C ARG A 352 -0.63 19.86 -15.68
N THR A 353 0.52 19.22 -15.50
CA THR A 353 1.72 19.84 -14.95
C THR A 353 2.68 20.15 -16.10
N TYR A 354 2.78 21.43 -16.47
CA TYR A 354 3.47 21.81 -17.70
C TYR A 354 4.27 23.11 -17.59
N LYS A 355 5.15 23.31 -18.57
CA LYS A 355 5.94 24.51 -18.79
C LYS A 355 6.05 24.80 -20.28
N ASP A 356 5.69 26.01 -20.68
CA ASP A 356 5.87 26.44 -22.06
C ASP A 356 7.33 26.80 -22.32
N THR A 357 7.86 26.29 -23.42
CA THR A 357 9.24 26.48 -23.89
C THR A 357 9.25 26.95 -25.33
N GLN A 358 10.42 27.32 -25.85
CA GLN A 358 10.53 27.71 -27.26
C GLN A 358 10.15 26.56 -28.21
N GLU A 359 10.46 25.30 -27.87
CA GLU A 359 10.14 24.11 -28.68
C GLU A 359 8.65 23.72 -28.63
N GLY A 360 7.92 24.16 -27.60
CA GLY A 360 6.56 23.72 -27.30
C GLY A 360 6.31 23.57 -25.81
N ARG A 361 5.25 22.85 -25.43
CA ARG A 361 4.84 22.69 -24.03
C ARG A 361 5.43 21.41 -23.46
N ARG A 362 6.31 21.53 -22.46
CA ARG A 362 6.85 20.39 -21.70
C ARG A 362 5.81 19.93 -20.68
N CYS A 363 5.47 18.66 -20.67
CA CYS A 363 4.44 18.07 -19.83
C CYS A 363 5.03 16.95 -19.01
N LEU A 364 4.89 17.08 -17.70
CA LEU A 364 5.43 16.16 -16.72
C LEU A 364 4.33 15.23 -16.21
N ALA A 365 4.64 13.94 -16.17
CA ALA A 365 3.90 12.94 -15.42
C ALA A 365 4.87 12.23 -14.47
N LEU A 366 4.50 12.17 -13.20
CA LEU A 366 5.27 11.53 -12.13
C LEU A 366 4.42 10.45 -11.49
N VAL A 367 4.99 9.26 -11.34
CA VAL A 367 4.34 8.15 -10.64
C VAL A 367 5.30 7.62 -9.58
N GLU A 368 4.77 7.43 -8.38
CA GLU A 368 5.47 6.89 -7.23
C GLU A 368 4.64 5.76 -6.64
N VAL A 369 5.21 4.57 -6.58
CA VAL A 369 4.57 3.35 -6.05
C VAL A 369 5.58 2.59 -5.17
N PRO A 370 5.20 1.74 -4.22
CA PRO A 370 6.13 1.07 -3.36
C PRO A 370 6.80 -0.05 -4.11
N THR A 371 8.05 -0.27 -3.73
CA THR A 371 8.88 -1.30 -4.30
C THR A 371 8.20 -2.67 -4.17
N GLY A 372 8.19 -3.43 -5.27
CA GLY A 372 7.54 -4.73 -5.34
C GLY A 372 6.09 -4.71 -5.88
N ILE A 373 5.42 -3.55 -5.88
CA ILE A 373 4.21 -3.33 -6.69
C ILE A 373 4.69 -2.79 -8.03
N VAL A 374 5.11 -3.68 -8.93
CA VAL A 374 5.67 -3.25 -10.23
C VAL A 374 4.62 -2.42 -10.98
N PRO A 375 4.85 -1.12 -11.21
CA PRO A 375 4.06 -0.38 -12.16
C PRO A 375 4.43 -0.91 -13.54
N THR A 376 3.55 -1.68 -14.16
CA THR A 376 3.79 -2.08 -15.55
C THR A 376 3.70 -0.83 -16.43
N LEU A 377 4.42 -0.78 -17.56
CA LEU A 377 4.23 0.29 -18.56
C LEU A 377 2.75 0.43 -18.95
N LYS A 378 2.00 -0.69 -18.93
CA LYS A 378 0.54 -0.69 -19.09
C LYS A 378 -0.18 0.09 -17.98
N THR A 379 0.20 -0.12 -16.72
CA THR A 379 -0.32 0.66 -15.58
C THR A 379 -0.05 2.15 -15.75
N LEU A 380 1.14 2.53 -16.24
CA LEU A 380 1.49 3.92 -16.57
C LEU A 380 0.62 4.51 -17.69
N LEU A 381 0.51 3.80 -18.82
CA LEU A 381 -0.33 4.21 -19.95
C LEU A 381 -1.81 4.29 -19.59
N MET A 382 -2.25 3.51 -18.60
CA MET A 382 -3.62 3.57 -18.08
C MET A 382 -3.84 4.71 -17.07
N ILE A 383 -2.81 5.15 -16.35
CA ILE A 383 -2.92 6.27 -15.39
C ILE A 383 -2.90 7.61 -16.13
N ASP A 384 -2.15 7.70 -17.23
CA ASP A 384 -1.99 8.93 -17.99
C ASP A 384 -3.14 9.13 -18.99
N PRO A 385 -3.98 10.19 -18.84
CA PRO A 385 -5.13 10.43 -19.71
C PRO A 385 -4.77 10.55 -21.19
N MET A 386 -3.53 10.94 -21.51
CA MET A 386 -3.06 11.07 -22.88
C MET A 386 -2.99 9.71 -23.60
N PHE A 387 -2.77 8.62 -22.86
CA PHE A 387 -2.63 7.25 -23.39
C PHE A 387 -3.88 6.37 -23.17
N GLN A 388 -4.92 6.88 -22.51
CA GLN A 388 -6.17 6.15 -22.22
C GLN A 388 -7.07 5.84 -23.44
N ARG A 389 -6.63 6.10 -24.69
CA ARG A 389 -7.37 5.67 -25.88
C ARG A 389 -7.05 4.23 -26.27
N GLY A 390 -7.93 3.34 -25.85
CA GLY A 390 -8.40 2.25 -26.70
C GLY A 390 -9.91 2.28 -26.67
N ARG A 391 -10.56 2.34 -27.85
CA ARG A 391 -11.95 1.88 -27.96
C ARG A 391 -12.05 0.56 -27.18
N GLN A 392 -13.04 0.43 -26.29
CA GLN A 392 -13.57 -0.90 -25.99
C GLN A 392 -14.11 -1.44 -27.31
N TYR A 393 -13.26 -2.12 -28.07
CA TYR A 393 -13.75 -3.00 -29.11
C TYR A 393 -14.33 -4.24 -28.40
N PRO A 394 -15.48 -4.75 -28.87
CA PRO A 394 -16.24 -5.80 -28.21
C PRO A 394 -15.43 -7.07 -27.94
#